data_AF-A0A1J1GSS7-F1
#
_entry.id   AF-A0A1J1GSS7-F1
#
_cell.length_a   1.000
_cell.length_b   1.000
_cell.length_c   1.000
_cell.angle_alpha   90.00
_cell.angle_beta   90.00
_cell.angle_gamma   90.00
#
_symmetry.space_group_name_H-M   'P 1'
#
loop_
_entity.id
_entity.type
_entity.pdbx_description
1 polymer ?
#
loop_
_entity_poly.entity_id
_entity_poly.type
_entity_poly.pdbx_seq_one_letter_code
_entity_poly.pdbx_strand_id
1 'polypeptide(L)'
;MSMFLNILIFIDAACVAFLSILFLMINLNEESLLLSKKHRENGKKALVAAIFLYAIFLLLLFTYKSYKNKRKLYNNFFVKKRNTPKYVQLTSTYLSGSDEYEHYELNKI
;
A
#
# COMPACT_ATOMS: atom_id res chain seq x y z
N MET A 1 -7.63 -9.89 -7.48
CA MET A 1 -6.31 -9.70 -6.82
C MET A 1 -6.17 -8.37 -6.07
N SER A 2 -6.56 -7.21 -6.63
CA SER A 2 -6.48 -5.91 -5.93
C SER A 2 -7.36 -5.85 -4.67
N MET A 3 -8.60 -6.34 -4.79
CA MET A 3 -9.58 -6.32 -3.69
C MET A 3 -9.17 -7.22 -2.52
N PHE A 4 -8.71 -8.45 -2.80
CA PHE A 4 -8.22 -9.38 -1.78
C PHE A 4 -7.09 -8.77 -0.93
N LEU A 5 -6.09 -8.14 -1.58
CA LEU A 5 -4.99 -7.49 -0.87
C LEU A 5 -5.47 -6.33 0.01
N ASN A 6 -6.45 -5.56 -0.46
CA ASN A 6 -7.04 -4.46 0.32
C ASN A 6 -7.83 -4.99 1.53
N ILE A 7 -8.59 -6.07 1.36
CA ILE A 7 -9.31 -6.74 2.45
C ILE A 7 -8.31 -7.26 3.49
N LEU A 8 -7.22 -7.89 3.04
CA LEU A 8 -6.17 -8.39 3.93
C LEU A 8 -5.52 -7.27 4.75
N ILE A 9 -5.16 -6.15 4.10
CA ILE A 9 -4.63 -4.96 4.79
C ILE A 9 -5.64 -4.39 5.79
N PHE A 10 -6.93 -4.38 5.44
CA PHE A 10 -7.98 -3.87 6.31
C PHE A 10 -8.16 -4.73 7.57
N ILE A 11 -8.23 -6.06 7.41
CA ILE A 11 -8.33 -7.00 8.53
C ILE A 11 -7.10 -6.88 9.43
N ASP A 12 -5.92 -6.83 8.84
CA ASP A 12 -4.66 -6.71 9.57
C ASP A 12 -4.58 -5.40 10.37
N ALA A 13 -4.99 -4.28 9.77
CA ALA A 13 -5.09 -2.99 10.45
C ALA A 13 -6.11 -3.01 11.60
N ALA A 14 -7.25 -3.67 11.40
CA ALA A 14 -8.27 -3.83 12.44
C ALA A 14 -7.75 -4.67 13.62
N CYS A 15 -6.98 -5.74 13.35
CA CYS A 15 -6.33 -6.55 14.37
C CYS A 15 -5.32 -5.74 15.19
N VAL A 16 -4.46 -4.94 14.54
CA VAL A 16 -3.52 -4.05 15.24
C VAL A 16 -4.25 -3.05 16.14
N ALA A 17 -5.31 -2.42 15.64
CA ALA A 17 -6.10 -1.45 16.39
C ALA A 17 -6.77 -2.12 17.61
N PHE A 18 -7.39 -3.28 17.42
CA PHE A 18 -8.03 -4.04 18.49
C PHE A 18 -7.03 -4.44 19.57
N LEU A 19 -5.87 -5.00 19.19
CA LEU A 19 -4.83 -5.38 20.14
C LEU A 19 -4.29 -4.17 20.90
N SER A 20 -4.14 -3.02 20.23
CA SER A 20 -3.67 -1.78 20.87
C SER A 20 -4.67 -1.24 21.90
N ILE A 21 -5.97 -1.31 21.60
CA ILE A 21 -7.04 -0.96 22.55
C ILE A 21 -7.03 -1.93 23.74
N LEU A 22 -6.87 -3.23 23.48
CA LEU A 22 -6.82 -4.25 24.51
C LEU A 22 -5.60 -4.07 25.43
N PHE A 23 -4.44 -3.68 24.88
CA PHE A 23 -3.26 -3.29 25.65
C PHE A 23 -3.56 -2.10 26.59
N LEU A 24 -4.21 -1.06 26.05
CA LEU A 24 -4.60 0.14 26.80
C LEU A 24 -5.55 -0.21 27.94
N MET A 25 -6.57 -1.02 27.68
CA MET A 25 -7.51 -1.49 28.70
C MET A 25 -6.81 -2.28 29.81
N ILE A 26 -5.87 -3.17 29.46
CA ILE A 26 -5.09 -3.93 30.46
C ILE A 26 -4.17 -3.01 31.29
N ASN A 27 -3.69 -1.90 30.73
CA ASN A 27 -2.83 -0.97 31.49
C ASN A 27 -3.63 0.01 32.35
N LEU A 28 -4.79 0.47 31.89
CA LEU A 28 -5.60 1.46 32.60
C LEU A 28 -6.53 0.84 33.64
N ASN A 29 -7.04 -0.37 33.38
CA ASN A 29 -8.07 -0.98 34.22
C ASN A 29 -7.47 -2.10 35.07
N GLU A 30 -6.74 -1.72 36.13
CA GLU A 30 -6.06 -2.68 37.00
C GLU A 30 -7.02 -3.59 37.78
N GLU A 31 -8.22 -3.10 38.09
CA GLU A 31 -9.17 -3.78 38.99
C GLU A 31 -10.25 -4.58 38.24
N SER A 32 -10.57 -4.26 36.99
CA SER A 32 -11.70 -4.88 36.28
C SER A 32 -11.44 -6.31 35.80
N LEU A 33 -10.17 -6.70 35.68
CA LEU A 33 -9.75 -8.03 35.26
C LEU A 33 -9.19 -8.76 36.47
N LEU A 34 -9.97 -9.71 37.01
CA LEU A 34 -9.56 -10.70 38.01
C LEU A 34 -8.48 -11.64 37.45
N LEU A 35 -7.33 -11.10 37.07
CA LEU A 35 -6.15 -11.87 36.67
C LEU A 35 -5.09 -11.79 37.76
N SER A 36 -4.47 -12.94 38.04
CA SER A 36 -3.24 -12.98 38.84
C SER A 36 -2.17 -12.08 38.24
N LYS A 37 -1.43 -11.33 39.07
CA LYS A 37 -0.35 -10.41 38.65
C LYS A 37 0.62 -11.05 37.65
N LYS A 38 0.99 -12.32 37.86
CA LYS A 38 1.88 -13.08 36.98
C LYS A 38 1.32 -13.30 35.57
N HIS A 39 0.02 -13.55 35.46
CA HIS A 39 -0.66 -13.72 34.16
C HIS A 39 -0.76 -12.39 33.42
N ARG A 40 -0.94 -11.28 34.14
CA ARG A 40 -0.99 -9.94 33.55
C ARG A 40 0.35 -9.55 32.93
N GLU A 41 1.45 -9.75 33.62
CA GLU A 41 2.78 -9.41 33.10
C GLU A 41 3.17 -10.26 31.89
N ASN A 42 2.93 -11.56 31.93
CA ASN A 42 3.18 -12.44 30.78
C ASN A 42 2.24 -12.09 29.60
N GLY A 43 0.97 -11.78 29.88
CA GLY A 43 0.00 -11.36 28.88
C GLY A 43 0.39 -10.05 28.18
N LYS A 44 0.88 -9.05 28.94
CA LYS A 44 1.39 -7.78 28.39
C LYS A 44 2.55 -8.02 27.41
N LYS A 45 3.51 -8.88 27.78
CA LYS A 45 4.66 -9.21 26.90
C LYS A 45 4.23 -9.88 25.61
N ALA A 46 3.37 -10.89 25.69
CA ALA A 46 2.85 -11.60 24.53
C ALA A 46 2.05 -10.66 23.62
N LEU A 47 1.28 -9.75 24.20
CA LEU A 47 0.44 -8.82 23.47
C LEU A 47 1.26 -7.75 22.74
N VAL A 48 2.30 -7.22 23.37
CA VAL A 48 3.25 -6.31 22.70
C VAL A 48 3.95 -7.00 21.54
N ALA A 49 4.41 -8.24 21.73
CA ALA A 49 5.02 -9.03 20.65
C ALA A 49 4.05 -9.25 19.48
N ALA A 50 2.77 -9.54 19.76
CA ALA A 50 1.75 -9.69 18.72
C ALA A 50 1.53 -8.39 17.95
N ILE A 51 1.41 -7.24 18.62
CA ILE A 51 1.25 -5.93 17.97
C ILE A 51 2.43 -5.66 17.02
N PHE A 52 3.66 -5.90 17.47
CA PHE A 52 4.85 -5.72 16.63
C PHE A 52 4.84 -6.62 15.38
N LEU A 53 4.45 -7.89 15.55
CA LEU A 53 4.40 -8.85 14.46
C LEU A 53 3.38 -8.42 13.40
N TYR A 54 2.17 -8.04 13.82
CA TYR A 54 1.14 -7.55 12.89
C TYR A 54 1.54 -6.21 12.25
N ALA A 55 2.20 -5.30 12.98
CA ALA A 55 2.69 -4.05 12.39
C ALA A 55 3.75 -4.27 11.30
N ILE A 56 4.68 -5.22 11.51
CA ILE A 56 5.68 -5.60 10.50
C ILE A 56 5.00 -6.24 9.29
N PHE A 57 4.00 -7.11 9.51
CA PHE A 57 3.25 -7.74 8.45
C PHE A 57 2.49 -6.71 7.59
N LEU A 58 1.89 -5.71 8.24
CA LEU A 58 1.20 -4.61 7.58
C LEU A 58 2.15 -3.80 6.69
N LEU A 59 3.35 -3.49 7.19
CA LEU A 59 4.39 -2.84 6.38
C LEU A 59 4.75 -3.67 5.14
N LEU A 60 4.97 -4.97 5.28
CA LEU A 60 5.25 -5.87 4.14
C LEU A 60 4.12 -5.85 3.11
N LEU A 61 2.86 -5.88 3.54
CA LEU A 61 1.71 -5.80 2.65
C LEU A 61 1.65 -4.48 1.88
N PHE A 62 1.94 -3.35 2.54
CA PHE A 62 2.01 -2.05 1.89
C PHE A 62 3.17 -1.96 0.90
N THR A 63 4.36 -2.45 1.27
CA THR A 63 5.52 -2.51 0.38
C THR A 63 5.22 -3.37 -0.85
N TYR A 64 4.60 -4.54 -0.65
CA TYR A 64 4.19 -5.41 -1.76
C TYR A 64 3.16 -4.75 -2.67
N LYS A 65 2.15 -4.07 -2.11
CA LYS A 65 1.16 -3.30 -2.86
C LYS A 65 1.84 -2.22 -3.72
N SER A 66 2.75 -1.46 -3.13
CA SER A 66 3.51 -0.39 -3.78
C SER A 66 4.39 -0.93 -4.91
N TYR A 67 5.14 -2.01 -4.65
CA TYR A 67 5.97 -2.68 -5.65
C TYR A 67 5.15 -3.16 -6.86
N LYS A 68 4.00 -3.80 -6.60
CA LYS A 68 3.12 -4.27 -7.67
C LYS A 68 2.56 -3.12 -8.51
N ASN A 69 2.19 -2.01 -7.87
CA ASN A 69 1.73 -0.81 -8.56
C ASN A 69 2.83 -0.19 -9.43
N LYS A 70 4.06 -0.07 -8.91
CA LYS A 70 5.22 0.40 -9.68
C LYS A 70 5.49 -0.51 -10.88
N ARG A 71 5.52 -1.84 -10.69
CA ARG A 71 5.71 -2.81 -11.79
C ARG A 71 4.64 -2.66 -12.87
N LYS A 72 3.37 -2.47 -12.50
CA LYS A 72 2.28 -2.24 -13.46
C LYS A 72 2.49 -0.92 -14.23
N LEU A 73 2.94 0.13 -13.56
CA LEU A 73 3.20 1.44 -14.16
C LEU A 73 4.36 1.36 -15.17
N TYR A 74 5.47 0.72 -14.79
CA TYR A 74 6.59 0.47 -15.71
C TYR A 74 6.17 -0.38 -16.91
N ASN A 75 5.44 -1.49 -16.67
CA ASN A 75 5.01 -2.36 -17.77
C ASN A 75 4.10 -1.61 -18.76
N ASN A 76 3.17 -0.80 -18.27
CA ASN A 76 2.33 0.05 -19.11
C ASN A 76 3.14 1.10 -19.90
N PHE A 77 4.16 1.70 -19.29
CA PHE A 77 5.03 2.68 -19.94
C PHE A 77 5.87 2.04 -21.08
N PHE A 78 6.49 0.89 -20.81
CA PHE A 78 7.28 0.17 -21.81
C PHE A 78 6.43 -0.43 -22.94
N VAL A 79 5.24 -0.96 -22.62
CA VAL A 79 4.30 -1.48 -23.64
C VAL A 79 3.75 -0.35 -24.51
N LYS A 80 3.41 0.81 -23.93
CA LYS A 80 3.04 2.00 -24.71
C LYS A 80 4.15 2.40 -25.68
N LYS A 81 5.41 2.44 -25.23
CA LYS A 81 6.56 2.82 -26.09
C LYS A 81 6.83 1.82 -27.22
N ARG A 82 6.39 0.55 -27.07
CA ARG A 82 6.53 -0.48 -28.11
C ARG A 82 5.37 -0.47 -29.12
N ASN A 83 4.17 -0.09 -28.66
CA ASN A 83 2.95 -0.05 -29.47
C ASN A 83 2.62 1.34 -30.02
N THR A 84 3.41 2.38 -29.71
CA THR A 84 3.32 3.65 -30.43
C THR A 84 3.69 3.41 -31.88
N PRO A 85 2.80 3.70 -32.85
CA PRO A 85 3.15 3.61 -34.26
C PRO A 85 4.39 4.46 -34.50
N LYS A 86 5.43 3.86 -35.09
CA LYS A 86 6.58 4.61 -35.60
C LYS A 86 6.07 5.43 -36.79
N TYR A 87 5.50 6.60 -36.53
CA TYR A 87 5.34 7.59 -37.58
C TYR A 87 6.75 7.94 -38.05
N VAL A 88 7.01 7.70 -39.33
CA VAL A 88 8.26 8.07 -40.00
C VAL A 88 8.43 9.58 -39.80
N GLN A 89 9.34 9.97 -38.90
CA GLN A 89 9.70 11.36 -38.69
C GLN A 89 10.39 11.86 -39.96
N LEU A 90 9.65 12.58 -40.79
CA LEU A 90 10.21 13.35 -41.88
C LEU A 90 11.03 14.50 -41.30
N THR A 91 12.19 14.75 -41.91
CA THR A 91 13.23 15.69 -41.48
C THR A 91 12.76 17.15 -41.32
N SER A 92 11.51 17.47 -41.69
CA SER A 92 10.89 18.78 -41.49
C SER A 92 10.38 19.04 -40.07
N THR A 93 10.42 18.06 -39.16
CA THR A 93 9.90 18.22 -37.78
C THR A 93 10.91 18.76 -36.76
N TYR A 94 12.16 19.07 -37.16
CA TYR A 94 13.21 19.53 -36.23
C TYR A 94 13.15 21.04 -35.88
N LEU A 95 12.21 21.79 -36.45
CA LEU A 95 12.09 23.24 -36.27
C LEU A 95 10.73 23.62 -35.66
N SER A 96 10.48 23.13 -34.45
CA SER A 96 9.53 23.73 -33.51
C SER A 96 10.05 23.41 -32.11
N GLY A 97 11.04 24.22 -31.68
CA GLY A 97 11.25 24.47 -30.27
C GLY A 97 10.17 25.46 -29.84
N SER A 98 9.48 25.15 -28.74
CA SER A 98 8.20 25.73 -28.29
C SER A 98 7.00 25.37 -29.17
N ASP A 99 6.23 24.37 -28.77
CA ASP A 99 4.91 24.62 -28.18
C ASP A 99 4.30 23.32 -27.64
N GLU A 100 3.92 23.43 -26.37
CA GLU A 100 2.73 22.86 -25.73
C GLU A 100 2.46 21.34 -25.83
N TYR A 101 2.58 20.74 -24.64
CA TYR A 101 1.81 19.58 -24.20
C TYR A 101 0.29 19.82 -24.40
N GLU A 102 -0.25 19.77 -25.61
CA GLU A 102 -1.71 19.70 -25.82
C GLU A 102 -2.07 19.43 -27.29
N HIS A 103 -2.06 18.16 -27.70
CA HIS A 103 -2.96 17.68 -28.75
C HIS A 103 -3.53 16.32 -28.34
N TYR A 104 -4.23 16.36 -27.21
CA TYR A 104 -5.36 15.46 -26.99
C TYR A 104 -6.47 15.89 -27.97
N GLU A 105 -7.05 14.89 -28.64
CA GLU A 105 -8.35 14.95 -29.31
C GLU A 105 -8.50 15.93 -30.48
N LEU A 106 -8.16 15.49 -31.70
CA LEU A 106 -8.89 15.85 -32.93
C LEU A 106 -8.44 14.97 -34.10
N ASN A 107 -9.03 13.77 -34.19
CA ASN A 107 -9.55 13.23 -35.46
C ASN A 107 -10.23 11.87 -35.20
N LYS A 108 -11.45 11.93 -34.67
CA LYS A 108 -12.51 11.11 -35.26
C LYS A 108 -13.02 11.89 -36.46
N ILE A 109 -12.50 11.55 -37.65
CA ILE A 109 -13.23 11.69 -38.91
C ILE A 109 -13.36 10.28 -39.44
#